data_AF-A0A2H3JLB4-F1
#
_entry.id   AF-A0A2H3JLB4-F1
#
_cell.length_a   1.000
_cell.length_b   1.000
_cell.length_c   1.000
_cell.angle_alpha   90.00
_cell.angle_beta   90.00
_cell.angle_gamma   90.00
#
_symmetry.space_group_name_H-M   'P 1'
#
loop_
_entity.id
_entity.type
_entity.pdbx_description
1 polymer ?
#
loop_
_entity_poly.entity_id
_entity_poly.type
_entity_poly.pdbx_seq_one_letter_code
_entity_poly.pdbx_strand_id
1 'polypeptide(L)'
;FTQLCTGQLLPNSIPCSSQKLFKTSCSVVLLNGDTCTPNQFVIVWSPQVMGKTFLAHIEEIVQVKGLVSDMASIPDMILLEHILVSNSASIYCMPHIRTTNSWLVVGLRVCLIDYVTF
;
A
#
# COMPACT_ATOMS: atom_id res chain seq x y z
N PHE A 1 15.43 -0.31 -16.80
CA PHE A 1 15.15 -0.26 -15.35
C PHE A 1 13.80 0.40 -15.18
N THR A 2 12.81 -0.34 -14.68
CA THR A 2 11.47 0.19 -14.41
C THR A 2 11.54 1.23 -13.31
N GLN A 3 11.06 2.43 -13.60
CA GLN A 3 10.98 3.52 -12.63
C GLN A 3 9.82 3.22 -11.67
N LEU A 4 10.08 3.25 -10.37
CA LEU A 4 9.08 2.94 -9.34
C LEU A 4 8.11 4.11 -9.18
N CYS A 5 6.81 3.82 -9.10
CA CYS A 5 5.78 4.83 -8.85
C CYS A 5 6.04 5.56 -7.53
N THR A 6 6.49 4.81 -6.52
CA THR A 6 6.88 5.36 -5.20
C THR A 6 7.99 6.41 -5.32
N GLY A 7 8.96 6.20 -6.20
CA GLY A 7 10.06 7.15 -6.42
C GLY A 7 9.65 8.43 -7.16
N GLN A 8 8.56 8.39 -7.92
CA GLN A 8 7.98 9.57 -8.59
C GLN A 8 7.02 10.33 -7.67
N LEU A 9 6.15 9.62 -6.95
CA LEU A 9 5.08 10.20 -6.14
C LEU A 9 5.57 10.68 -4.77
N LEU A 10 6.50 9.95 -4.16
CA LEU A 10 6.95 10.20 -2.78
C LEU A 10 8.48 10.04 -2.64
N PRO A 11 9.28 10.91 -3.29
CA PRO A 11 10.73 10.77 -3.39
C PRO A 11 11.48 10.74 -2.05
N ASN A 12 10.91 11.35 -1.00
CA ASN A 12 11.50 11.43 0.35
C ASN A 12 10.84 10.48 1.37
N SER A 13 9.88 9.64 0.95
CA SER A 13 9.17 8.75 1.87
C SER A 13 10.03 7.59 2.37
N ILE A 14 11.08 7.21 1.63
CA ILE A 14 11.96 6.10 1.96
C ILE A 14 13.33 6.64 2.42
N PRO A 15 13.71 6.44 3.69
CA PRO A 15 15.02 6.87 4.17
C PRO A 15 16.15 6.10 3.47
N CYS A 16 17.17 6.86 3.04
CA CYS A 16 18.33 6.38 2.28
C CYS A 16 17.97 5.75 0.92
N SER A 17 16.95 6.28 0.23
CA SER A 17 16.52 5.80 -1.09
C SER A 17 17.64 5.82 -2.15
N SER A 18 18.54 6.81 -2.11
CA SER A 18 19.66 6.93 -3.07
C SER A 18 20.72 5.84 -2.97
N GLN A 19 20.77 5.10 -1.86
CA GLN A 19 21.76 4.04 -1.61
C GLN A 19 21.18 2.63 -1.76
N LYS A 20 19.89 2.52 -2.06
CA LYS A 20 19.18 1.24 -2.10
C LYS A 20 18.63 0.99 -3.50
N LEU A 21 18.71 -0.27 -3.92
CA LEU A 21 18.00 -0.75 -5.10
C LEU A 21 16.65 -1.31 -4.67
N PHE A 22 15.64 -1.10 -5.48
CA PHE A 22 14.28 -1.52 -5.20
C PHE A 22 13.74 -2.32 -6.38
N LYS A 23 12.79 -3.20 -6.12
CA LYS A 23 12.00 -3.91 -7.13
C LYS A 23 10.54 -3.94 -6.71
N THR A 24 9.65 -4.11 -7.68
CA THR A 24 8.23 -4.32 -7.42
C THR A 24 7.95 -5.81 -7.20
N SER A 25 6.94 -6.10 -6.37
CA SER A 25 6.37 -7.45 -6.21
C SER A 25 4.94 -7.48 -6.75
N CYS A 26 4.52 -8.63 -7.26
CA CYS A 26 3.14 -8.85 -7.73
C CYS A 26 2.15 -9.13 -6.60
N SER A 27 2.65 -9.53 -5.42
CA SER A 27 1.82 -9.84 -4.26
C SER A 27 2.59 -9.68 -2.96
N VAL A 28 1.83 -9.67 -1.86
CA VAL A 28 2.33 -9.63 -0.49
C VAL A 28 1.42 -10.47 0.40
N VAL A 29 2.02 -11.24 1.31
CA VAL A 29 1.28 -11.92 2.38
C VAL A 29 1.31 -11.04 3.62
N LEU A 30 0.13 -10.69 4.12
CA LEU A 30 -0.07 -9.86 5.29
C LEU A 30 0.09 -10.67 6.59
N LEU A 31 0.20 -9.96 7.72
CA LEU A 31 0.40 -10.61 9.03
C LEU A 31 -0.77 -11.52 9.45
N ASN A 32 -1.97 -11.23 8.94
CA ASN A 32 -3.16 -12.03 9.16
C ASN A 32 -3.20 -13.31 8.28
N GLY A 33 -2.24 -13.49 7.36
CA GLY A 33 -2.15 -14.61 6.42
C GLY A 33 -2.81 -14.35 5.07
N ASP A 34 -3.51 -13.23 4.89
CA ASP A 34 -4.14 -12.88 3.62
C ASP A 34 -3.10 -12.47 2.59
N THR A 35 -3.40 -12.74 1.32
CA THR A 35 -2.57 -12.31 0.20
C THR A 35 -3.21 -11.13 -0.51
N CYS A 36 -2.47 -10.05 -0.66
CA CYS A 36 -2.89 -8.89 -1.44
C CYS A 36 -2.02 -8.69 -2.68
N THR A 37 -2.59 -8.09 -3.70
CA THR A 37 -1.94 -7.74 -4.96
C THR A 37 -2.13 -6.26 -5.26
N PRO A 38 -1.32 -5.66 -6.15
CA PRO A 38 -1.61 -4.34 -6.70
C PRO A 38 -3.02 -4.28 -7.30
N ASN A 39 -3.59 -3.08 -7.32
CA ASN A 39 -4.94 -2.75 -7.75
C ASN A 39 -6.08 -3.30 -6.87
N GLN A 40 -5.79 -3.69 -5.63
CA GLN A 40 -6.80 -4.12 -4.67
C GLN A 40 -7.07 -3.06 -3.60
N PHE A 41 -8.25 -3.14 -3.00
CA PHE A 41 -8.66 -2.29 -1.90
C PHE A 41 -8.42 -2.99 -0.56
N VAL A 42 -7.90 -2.24 0.40
CA VAL A 42 -7.57 -2.75 1.73
C VAL A 42 -7.97 -1.76 2.81
N ILE A 43 -8.33 -2.27 3.98
CA ILE A 43 -8.45 -1.47 5.19
C ILE A 43 -7.08 -1.45 5.84
N VAL A 44 -6.60 -0.25 6.13
CA VAL A 44 -5.30 -0.04 6.74
C VAL A 44 -5.50 0.60 8.09
N TRP A 45 -4.93 -0.03 9.11
CA TRP A 45 -4.73 0.57 10.40
C TRP A 45 -3.26 0.95 10.54
N SER A 46 -3.00 2.25 10.58
CA SER A 46 -1.66 2.77 10.80
C SER A 46 -1.60 3.55 12.12
N PRO A 47 -0.79 3.11 13.10
CA PRO A 47 -0.61 3.86 14.34
C PRO A 47 0.08 5.22 14.09
N GLN A 48 0.81 5.36 12.98
CA GLN A 48 1.48 6.60 12.59
C GLN A 48 0.50 7.65 12.03
N VAL A 49 -0.62 7.20 11.45
CA VAL A 49 -1.69 8.08 10.93
C VAL A 49 -2.84 8.13 11.94
N MET A 50 -2.56 8.71 13.11
CA MET A 50 -3.55 9.03 14.16
C MET A 50 -4.40 7.85 14.67
N GLY A 51 -3.94 6.60 14.57
CA GLY A 51 -4.69 5.44 15.05
C GLY A 51 -6.04 5.23 14.35
N LYS A 52 -6.18 5.75 13.11
CA LYS A 52 -7.41 5.64 12.32
C LYS A 52 -7.31 4.47 11.34
N THR A 53 -8.40 3.72 11.23
CA THR A 53 -8.65 2.80 10.12
C THR A 53 -9.12 3.59 8.91
N PHE A 54 -8.53 3.37 7.75
CA PHE A 54 -8.98 3.99 6.51
C PHE A 54 -8.96 2.98 5.36
N LEU A 55 -9.75 3.25 4.33
CA LEU A 55 -9.73 2.48 3.10
C LEU A 55 -8.62 3.02 2.20
N ALA A 56 -7.86 2.11 1.61
CA ALA A 56 -6.79 2.44 0.69
C ALA A 56 -6.76 1.50 -0.49
N HIS A 57 -6.13 1.96 -1.57
CA HIS A 57 -5.86 1.18 -2.77
C HIS A 57 -4.37 0.88 -2.84
N ILE A 58 -4.03 -0.38 -3.12
CA ILE A 58 -2.65 -0.82 -3.30
C ILE A 58 -2.20 -0.45 -4.70
N GLU A 59 -1.29 0.51 -4.80
CA GLU A 59 -0.72 0.91 -6.08
C GLU A 59 0.53 0.10 -6.42
N GLU A 60 1.42 -0.04 -5.45
CA GLU A 60 2.72 -0.65 -5.67
C GLU A 60 3.17 -1.40 -4.42
N ILE A 61 3.68 -2.61 -4.60
CA ILE A 61 4.31 -3.38 -3.54
C ILE A 61 5.81 -3.32 -3.78
N VAL A 62 6.56 -2.81 -2.80
CA VAL A 62 7.98 -2.48 -2.94
C VAL A 62 8.82 -3.43 -2.08
N GLN A 63 9.87 -3.95 -2.69
CA GLN A 63 10.88 -4.78 -2.04
C GLN A 63 12.26 -4.17 -2.25
N VAL A 64 13.03 -4.10 -1.17
CA VAL A 64 14.40 -3.57 -1.18
C VAL A 64 15.35 -4.71 -1.54
N LYS A 65 16.12 -4.53 -2.62
CA LYS A 65 17.11 -5.51 -3.05
C LYS A 65 18.29 -5.57 -2.08
N GLY A 66 18.81 -6.79 -1.87
CA GLY A 66 19.99 -7.03 -1.04
C GLY A 66 19.73 -7.08 0.46
N LEU A 67 18.48 -6.95 0.91
CA LEU A 67 18.10 -7.26 2.30
C LEU A 67 17.81 -8.75 2.46
N VAL A 68 17.80 -9.25 3.70
CA VAL A 68 17.39 -10.63 4.02
C VAL A 68 15.95 -10.91 3.53
N SER A 69 15.08 -9.88 3.54
CA SER A 69 13.74 -9.94 2.97
C SER A 69 13.74 -10.18 1.46
N ASP A 70 14.75 -9.71 0.73
CA ASP A 70 14.94 -10.00 -0.70
C ASP A 70 15.12 -11.49 -0.96
N MET A 71 15.95 -12.15 -0.14
CA MET A 71 16.21 -13.58 -0.23
C MET A 71 15.00 -14.43 0.13
N ALA A 72 14.15 -13.93 1.04
CA ALA A 72 12.90 -14.59 1.43
C ALA A 72 11.72 -14.27 0.50
N SER A 73 11.92 -13.45 -0.54
CA SER A 73 10.82 -12.94 -1.40
C SER A 73 9.71 -12.23 -0.61
N ILE A 74 10.05 -11.62 0.53
CA ILE A 74 9.11 -10.89 1.38
C ILE A 74 9.21 -9.40 1.03
N PRO A 75 8.10 -8.75 0.63
CA PRO A 75 8.09 -7.32 0.42
C PRO A 75 8.32 -6.53 1.70
N ASP A 76 8.88 -5.32 1.59
CA ASP A 76 9.21 -4.49 2.74
C ASP A 76 8.16 -3.40 2.97
N MET A 77 7.60 -2.86 1.90
CA MET A 77 6.73 -1.68 1.92
C MET A 77 5.60 -1.80 0.89
N ILE A 78 4.51 -1.08 1.15
CA ILE A 78 3.40 -0.93 0.21
C ILE A 78 3.13 0.57 0.02
N LEU A 79 3.00 0.99 -1.23
CA LEU A 79 2.45 2.27 -1.63
C LEU A 79 0.93 2.16 -1.70
N LEU A 80 0.28 3.03 -0.94
CA LEU A 80 -1.15 3.08 -0.78
C LEU A 80 -1.66 4.44 -1.24
N GLU A 81 -2.76 4.43 -1.98
CA GLU A 81 -3.57 5.63 -2.23
C GLU A 81 -4.75 5.64 -1.27
N HIS A 82 -4.95 6.75 -0.56
CA HIS A 82 -6.09 6.93 0.33
C HIS A 82 -7.39 7.10 -0.45
N ILE A 83 -8.45 6.47 0.04
CA ILE A 83 -9.76 6.46 -0.59
C ILE A 83 -10.81 7.06 0.33
N LEU A 84 -11.64 7.92 -0.26
CA LEU A 84 -12.86 8.39 0.37
C LEU A 84 -14.05 7.62 -0.15
N VAL A 85 -14.78 7.02 0.78
CA VAL A 85 -16.10 6.45 0.52
C VAL A 85 -17.13 7.53 0.81
N SER A 86 -17.84 7.96 -0.23
CA SER A 86 -18.90 8.95 -0.15
C SER A 86 -20.28 8.30 -0.18
N ASN A 87 -21.31 9.03 0.27
CA ASN A 87 -22.69 8.53 0.33
C ASN A 87 -23.17 8.00 -1.04
N SER A 88 -24.08 7.04 -0.94
CA SER A 88 -24.46 6.10 -1.99
C SER A 88 -24.76 6.75 -3.35
N ALA A 89 -24.37 6.03 -4.42
CA ALA A 89 -24.83 6.35 -5.75
C ALA A 89 -26.37 6.22 -5.78
N SER A 90 -27.05 7.29 -6.21
CA SER A 90 -28.51 7.44 -6.12
C SER A 90 -29.32 6.37 -6.85
N ILE A 91 -28.70 5.63 -7.76
CA ILE A 91 -29.36 4.64 -8.62
C ILE A 91 -29.19 3.20 -8.07
N TYR A 92 -28.05 2.91 -7.44
CA TYR A 92 -27.68 1.54 -7.08
C TYR A 92 -27.52 1.33 -5.57
N CYS A 93 -27.68 2.37 -4.76
CA CYS A 93 -27.44 2.36 -3.31
C CYS A 93 -26.03 1.85 -2.90
N MET A 94 -25.09 1.80 -3.84
CA MET A 94 -23.72 1.35 -3.61
C MET A 94 -22.84 2.52 -3.15
N PRO A 95 -21.89 2.29 -2.22
CA PRO A 95 -20.95 3.30 -1.78
C PRO A 95 -20.13 3.83 -2.96
N HIS A 96 -20.02 5.16 -3.09
CA HIS A 96 -19.26 5.77 -4.17
C HIS A 96 -17.83 6.00 -3.72
N ILE A 97 -16.91 5.25 -4.32
CA ILE A 97 -15.47 5.27 -4.05
C ILE A 97 -14.82 6.40 -4.86
N ARG A 98 -14.07 7.28 -4.19
CA ARG A 98 -13.23 8.30 -4.84
C ARG A 98 -11.80 8.20 -4.35
N THR A 99 -10.86 8.18 -5.29
CA THR A 99 -9.44 8.35 -5.00
C THR A 99 -9.18 9.80 -4.59
N THR A 100 -8.24 10.01 -3.67
CA THR A 100 -7.95 11.35 -3.12
C THR A 100 -6.66 11.96 -3.63
N ASN A 101 -5.88 11.26 -4.47
CA ASN A 101 -4.50 11.62 -4.82
C ASN A 101 -3.62 11.84 -3.59
N SER A 102 -3.97 11.24 -2.46
CA SER A 102 -3.21 11.29 -1.21
C SER A 102 -2.54 9.94 -1.03
N TRP A 103 -1.21 9.96 -0.99
CA TRP A 103 -0.38 8.77 -1.04
C TRP A 103 0.32 8.53 0.29
N LEU A 104 0.47 7.27 0.65
CA LEU A 104 1.18 6.85 1.85
C LEU A 104 2.03 5.62 1.54
N VAL A 105 3.25 5.60 2.08
CA VAL A 105 4.07 4.37 2.11
C VAL A 105 4.01 3.80 3.51
N VAL A 106 3.61 2.54 3.61
CA VAL A 106 3.57 1.81 4.88
C VAL A 106 4.57 0.68 4.88
N GLY A 107 5.27 0.52 6.01
CA GLY A 107 6.09 -0.65 6.27
C GLY A 107 5.23 -1.82 6.72
N LEU A 108 5.41 -2.99 6.11
CA LEU A 108 4.63 -4.20 6.37
C LEU A 108 4.74 -4.74 7.80
N ARG A 109 5.79 -4.35 8.52
CA ARG A 109 6.01 -4.76 9.92
C ARG A 109 5.32 -3.85 10.94
N VAL A 110 4.78 -2.71 10.50
CA VAL A 110 4.30 -1.63 11.40
C VAL A 110 2.79 -1.41 11.28
N CYS A 111 2.18 -1.70 10.12
CA CYS A 111 0.75 -1.49 9.90
C CYS A 111 0.00 -2.81 9.84
N LEU A 112 -1.21 -2.83 10.41
CA LEU A 112 -2.18 -3.90 10.18
C LEU A 112 -2.95 -3.54 8.92
N ILE A 113 -3.02 -4.49 8.00
CA ILE A 113 -3.73 -4.35 6.73
C ILE A 113 -4.67 -5.54 6.66
N ASP A 114 -5.93 -5.29 6.32
CA ASP A 114 -6.95 -6.33 6.12
C ASP A 114 -7.55 -6.18 4.73
N TYR A 115 -7.79 -7.32 4.06
CA TYR A 115 -8.35 -7.37 2.72
C TYR A 115 -9.85 -7.05 2.73
N VAL A 116 -10.33 -6.24 1.77
CA VAL A 116 -11.76 -5.92 1.64
C VAL A 116 -12.32 -6.53 0.36
N THR A 117 -13.39 -7.30 0.51
CA THR A 117 -14.22 -7.78 -0.60
C THR A 117 -15.49 -6.93 -0.66
N PHE A 118 -15.77 -6.31 -1.80
CA PHE A 118 -17.01 -5.59 -2.08
C PHE A 118 -18.00 -6.50 -2.81
#